data_AF-A0A1H0DGD7-F1
#
_entry.id   AF-A0A1H0DGD7-F1
#
_cell.length_a   1.000
_cell.length_b   1.000
_cell.length_c   1.000
_cell.angle_alpha   90.00
_cell.angle_beta   90.00
_cell.angle_gamma   90.00
#
_symmetry.space_group_name_H-M   'P 1'
#
loop_
_entity.id
_entity.type
_entity.pdbx_description
1 polymer ?
#
loop_
_entity_poly.entity_id
_entity_poly.type
_entity_poly.pdbx_seq_one_letter_code
_entity_poly.pdbx_strand_id
1 'polypeptide(L)'
;MVFMQQLNVNLNIPIPSDRVLISKVELEELRKNELAGVYWNMKDLEQRINRKHEWIKENILYPERFRKILDVENGGFVYYPKDSVIVYVGCFDW
;
A
#
# COMPACT_ATOMS: atom_id res chain seq x y z
N MET A 1 -7.47 34.55 48.35
CA MET A 1 -6.15 34.49 47.68
C MET A 1 -5.72 33.03 47.70
N VAL A 2 -5.63 32.37 46.55
CA VAL A 2 -5.27 30.94 46.47
C VAL A 2 -3.87 30.85 45.85
N PHE A 3 -2.94 30.21 46.55
CA PHE A 3 -1.58 29.97 46.06
C PHE A 3 -1.59 28.80 45.08
N MET A 4 -1.08 29.00 43.86
CA MET A 4 -0.77 27.90 42.94
C MET A 4 0.60 27.32 43.31
N GLN A 5 0.61 26.12 43.89
CA GLN A 5 1.83 25.32 44.01
C GLN A 5 2.08 24.57 42.71
N GLN A 6 3.27 24.69 42.15
CA GLN A 6 3.72 23.88 41.02
C GLN A 6 4.77 22.88 41.51
N LEU A 7 4.42 21.59 41.44
CA LEU A 7 5.32 20.47 41.71
C LEU A 7 5.93 19.99 40.39
N ASN A 8 7.25 20.04 40.28
CA ASN A 8 7.97 19.52 39.12
C ASN A 8 8.39 18.08 39.41
N VAL A 9 7.55 17.12 39.02
CA VAL A 9 7.76 15.69 39.26
C VAL A 9 8.43 15.08 38.05
N ASN A 10 9.63 14.53 38.22
CA ASN A 10 10.29 13.74 37.19
C ASN A 10 9.76 12.29 37.27
N LEU A 11 8.82 11.94 36.39
CA LEU A 11 8.23 10.61 36.29
C LEU A 11 8.87 9.86 35.13
N ASN A 12 9.44 8.68 35.41
CA ASN A 12 9.95 7.78 34.38
C ASN A 12 8.86 6.76 34.03
N ILE A 13 8.19 6.96 32.90
CA ILE A 13 7.13 6.06 32.42
C ILE A 13 7.78 5.11 31.41
N PRO A 14 8.04 3.84 31.77
CA PRO A 14 8.64 2.90 30.86
C PRO A 14 7.67 2.59 29.72
N ILE A 15 8.22 2.44 28.51
CA ILE A 15 7.44 2.02 27.35
C ILE A 15 7.16 0.51 27.50
N PRO A 16 5.90 0.07 27.35
CA PRO A 16 5.55 -1.35 27.34
C PRO A 16 6.35 -2.14 26.30
N SER A 17 6.67 -3.39 26.58
CA SER A 17 7.52 -4.24 25.72
C SER A 17 6.96 -4.48 24.32
N ASP A 18 5.65 -4.30 24.15
CA ASP A 18 4.88 -4.45 22.91
C ASP A 18 4.73 -3.13 22.12
N ARG A 19 5.30 -2.02 22.62
CA ARG A 19 5.13 -0.69 22.02
C ARG A 19 6.46 -0.06 21.66
N VAL A 20 6.48 0.62 20.52
CA VAL A 20 7.61 1.43 20.07
C VAL A 20 7.19 2.89 19.99
N LEU A 21 8.08 3.80 20.39
CA LEU A 21 7.85 5.23 20.30
C LEU A 21 8.24 5.69 18.90
N ILE A 22 7.26 6.21 18.16
CA ILE A 22 7.41 6.60 16.76
C ILE A 22 7.00 8.07 16.59
N SER A 23 7.65 8.74 15.64
CA SER A 23 7.32 10.13 15.29
C SER A 23 5.93 10.21 14.66
N LYS A 24 5.18 11.28 14.96
CA LYS A 24 3.84 11.50 14.37
C LYS A 24 3.86 11.48 12.84
N VAL A 25 4.89 12.06 12.23
CA VAL A 25 5.06 12.10 10.76
C VAL A 25 5.19 10.68 10.19
N GLU A 26 6.03 9.85 10.80
CA GLU A 26 6.25 8.47 10.37
C GLU A 26 4.99 7.61 10.55
N LEU A 27 4.23 7.81 11.63
CA LEU A 27 2.93 7.15 11.83
C LEU A 27 1.92 7.50 10.71
N GLU A 28 1.87 8.77 10.30
CA GLU A 28 0.98 9.21 9.23
C GLU A 28 1.41 8.66 7.85
N GLU A 29 2.71 8.55 7.59
CA GLU A 29 3.24 7.92 6.37
C GLU A 29 2.96 6.42 6.33
N LEU A 30 3.18 5.70 7.44
CA LEU A 30 2.84 4.28 7.55
C LEU A 30 1.36 4.03 7.31
N ARG A 31 0.46 4.86 7.86
CA ARG A 31 -0.98 4.79 7.60
C ARG A 31 -1.35 5.08 6.16
N LYS A 32 -0.67 6.02 5.51
CA LYS A 32 -0.89 6.30 4.07
C LYS A 32 -0.45 5.12 3.21
N ASN A 33 0.67 4.48 3.56
CA ASN A 33 1.18 3.32 2.85
C ASN A 33 0.31 2.06 3.08
N GLU A 34 -0.32 1.93 4.24
CA GLU A 34 -1.27 0.83 4.52
C GLU A 34 -2.52 0.88 3.63
N LEU A 35 -3.00 2.10 3.30
CA LEU A 35 -4.16 2.31 2.44
C LEU A 35 -3.85 2.17 0.94
N ALA A 36 -2.57 2.23 0.57
CA ALA A 36 -2.11 1.96 -0.79
C ALA A 36 -1.92 0.44 -0.92
N GLY A 37 -3.00 -0.28 -1.23
CA GLY A 37 -2.97 -1.73 -1.44
C GLY A 37 -1.74 -2.17 -2.25
N VAL A 38 -1.16 -3.32 -1.89
CA VAL A 38 0.09 -3.79 -2.48
C VAL A 38 -0.10 -3.97 -3.98
N TYR A 39 0.61 -3.19 -4.80
CA TYR A 39 0.63 -3.38 -6.24
C TYR A 39 1.73 -4.35 -6.62
N TRP A 40 1.44 -5.32 -7.48
CA TRP A 40 2.47 -6.16 -8.07
C TRP A 40 3.21 -5.44 -9.17
N ASN A 41 4.54 -5.58 -9.14
CA ASN A 41 5.38 -5.18 -10.26
C ASN A 41 5.41 -6.30 -11.31
N MET A 42 5.95 -5.99 -12.49
CA MET A 42 6.09 -6.99 -13.55
C MET A 42 6.88 -8.22 -13.10
N LYS A 43 7.89 -8.07 -12.23
CA LYS A 43 8.65 -9.20 -11.68
C LYS A 43 7.79 -10.13 -10.82
N ASP A 44 6.92 -9.56 -10.00
CA ASP A 44 6.00 -10.33 -9.14
C ASP A 44 4.99 -11.10 -9.99
N LEU A 45 4.47 -10.46 -11.05
CA LEU A 45 3.60 -11.07 -12.05
C LEU A 45 4.31 -12.21 -12.80
N GLU A 46 5.57 -12.03 -13.20
CA GLU A 46 6.37 -13.07 -13.87
C GLU A 46 6.57 -14.30 -12.97
N GLN A 47 6.84 -14.09 -11.68
CA GLN A 47 6.99 -15.18 -10.71
C GLN A 47 5.67 -15.92 -10.45
N ARG A 48 4.55 -15.22 -10.25
CA ARG A 48 3.25 -15.86 -9.98
C ARG A 48 2.69 -16.60 -11.19
N ILE A 49 2.80 -16.01 -12.38
CA ILE A 49 2.23 -16.58 -13.61
C ILE A 49 3.20 -17.58 -14.25
N ASN A 50 4.48 -17.58 -13.84
CA ASN A 50 5.56 -18.38 -14.40
C ASN A 50 5.69 -18.21 -15.92
N ARG A 51 5.49 -16.97 -16.39
CA ARG A 51 5.55 -16.56 -17.79
C ARG A 51 6.25 -15.22 -17.88
N LYS A 52 6.88 -14.96 -19.03
CA LYS A 52 7.52 -13.66 -19.28
C LYS A 52 6.51 -12.52 -19.28
N HIS A 53 6.94 -11.34 -18.88
CA HIS A 53 6.11 -10.14 -18.81
C HIS A 53 5.47 -9.76 -20.16
N GLU A 54 6.14 -10.05 -21.28
CA GLU A 54 5.62 -9.83 -22.64
C GLU A 54 4.36 -10.64 -22.88
N TRP A 55 4.40 -11.93 -22.54
CA TRP A 55 3.25 -12.82 -22.69
C TRP A 55 2.08 -12.37 -21.80
N ILE A 56 2.37 -11.97 -20.56
CA ILE A 56 1.34 -11.49 -19.61
C ILE A 56 0.65 -10.23 -20.15
N LYS A 57 1.42 -9.30 -20.73
CA LYS A 57 0.89 -8.10 -21.37
C LYS A 57 -0.04 -8.46 -22.52
N GLU A 58 0.42 -9.28 -23.45
CA GLU A 58 -0.33 -9.60 -24.67
C GLU A 58 -1.52 -10.54 -24.45
N ASN A 59 -1.47 -11.42 -23.46
CA ASN A 59 -2.48 -12.47 -23.26
C ASN A 59 -3.43 -12.20 -22.08
N ILE A 60 -3.06 -11.33 -21.14
CA ILE A 60 -3.85 -11.06 -19.93
C ILE A 60 -4.19 -9.57 -19.83
N LEU A 61 -3.20 -8.67 -19.89
CA LEU A 61 -3.43 -7.25 -19.59
C LEU A 61 -4.05 -6.47 -20.76
N TYR A 62 -3.63 -6.70 -22.00
CA TYR A 62 -4.09 -5.92 -23.15
C TYR A 62 -5.26 -6.50 -23.96
N PRO A 63 -5.58 -7.80 -23.95
CA PRO A 63 -6.75 -8.28 -24.67
C PRO A 63 -8.02 -7.58 -24.19
N GLU A 64 -8.80 -7.03 -25.13
CA GLU A 64 -10.02 -6.27 -24.81
C GLU A 64 -11.02 -7.04 -23.96
N ARG A 65 -11.06 -8.38 -24.14
CA ARG A 65 -11.90 -9.28 -23.34
C ARG A 65 -11.56 -9.22 -21.85
N PHE A 66 -10.27 -9.21 -21.52
CA PHE A 66 -9.82 -9.19 -20.14
C PHE A 66 -9.72 -7.77 -19.60
N ARG A 67 -9.29 -6.81 -20.43
CA ARG A 67 -9.21 -5.40 -20.04
C ARG A 67 -10.52 -4.89 -19.46
N LYS A 68 -11.67 -5.18 -20.09
CA LYS A 68 -12.99 -4.77 -19.58
C LYS A 68 -13.34 -5.34 -18.20
N ILE A 69 -12.74 -6.47 -17.81
CA ILE A 69 -13.01 -7.16 -16.54
C ILE A 69 -11.96 -6.76 -15.49
N LEU A 70 -10.71 -6.59 -15.92
CA LEU A 70 -9.57 -6.29 -15.08
C LEU A 70 -9.47 -4.80 -14.73
N ASP A 71 -9.96 -3.91 -15.60
CA ASP A 71 -9.88 -2.47 -15.39
C ASP A 71 -10.67 -2.03 -14.15
N VAL A 72 -10.02 -1.24 -13.30
CA VAL A 72 -10.63 -0.65 -12.10
C VAL A 72 -11.85 0.21 -12.43
N GLU A 73 -11.91 0.85 -13.60
CA GLU A 73 -13.10 1.60 -14.04
C GLU A 73 -14.34 0.70 -14.20
N ASN A 74 -14.13 -0.60 -14.41
CA ASN A 74 -15.18 -1.61 -14.54
C ASN A 74 -15.35 -2.48 -13.28
N GLY A 75 -14.70 -2.11 -12.16
CA GLY A 75 -14.73 -2.88 -10.91
C GLY A 75 -13.67 -4.00 -10.82
N GLY A 76 -12.68 -3.99 -11.70
CA GLY A 76 -11.52 -4.88 -11.64
C GLY A 76 -10.42 -4.36 -10.70
N PHE A 77 -9.27 -5.04 -10.73
CA PHE A 77 -8.13 -4.79 -9.83
C PHE A 77 -6.88 -4.27 -10.55
N VAL A 78 -6.97 -3.98 -11.84
CA VAL A 78 -5.87 -3.49 -12.67
C VAL A 78 -6.11 -2.03 -13.04
N TYR A 79 -5.16 -1.17 -12.73
CA TYR A 79 -5.19 0.23 -13.12
C TYR A 79 -4.27 0.47 -14.31
N TYR A 80 -4.86 0.98 -15.40
CA TYR A 80 -4.16 1.35 -16.63
C TYR A 80 -3.97 2.87 -16.68
N PRO A 81 -2.79 3.40 -16.30
CA PRO A 81 -2.54 4.83 -16.40
C PRO A 81 -2.51 5.29 -17.86
N LYS A 82 -3.12 6.45 -18.15
CA LYS A 82 -3.16 7.03 -19.51
C LYS A 82 -1.81 7.63 -19.95
N ASP A 83 -1.00 8.05 -18.98
CA ASP A 83 0.27 8.75 -19.19
C ASP A 83 1.51 7.92 -18.80
N SER A 84 1.36 6.63 -18.54
CA SER A 84 2.48 5.78 -18.10
C SER A 84 2.42 4.38 -18.70
N VAL A 85 3.59 3.81 -18.99
CA VAL A 85 3.75 2.47 -19.59
C VAL A 85 3.60 1.35 -18.55
N ILE A 86 3.57 1.70 -17.26
CA ILE A 86 3.52 0.76 -16.14
C ILE A 86 2.06 0.52 -15.77
N VAL A 87 1.64 -0.74 -15.78
CA VAL A 87 0.30 -1.17 -15.36
C VAL A 87 0.38 -1.60 -13.90
N TYR A 88 -0.54 -1.11 -13.07
CA TYR A 88 -0.58 -1.42 -11.65
C TYR A 88 -1.62 -2.52 -11.41
N VAL A 89 -1.18 -3.70 -10.95
CA VAL A 89 -2.06 -4.83 -10.63
C VAL A 89 -2.21 -4.90 -9.12
N GLY A 90 -3.41 -4.69 -8.59
CA GLY A 90 -3.70 -4.79 -7.17
C GLY A 90 -3.57 -6.23 -6.67
N CYS A 91 -2.79 -6.43 -5.61
CA CYS A 91 -2.75 -7.66 -4.83
C CYS A 91 -3.91 -7.64 -3.83
N PHE A 92 -4.97 -8.36 -4.15
CA PHE A 92 -5.94 -8.76 -3.14
C PHE A 92 -5.57 -10.17 -2.70
N ASP A 93 -4.95 -10.28 -1.52
CA ASP A 93 -4.88 -11.55 -0.82
C ASP A 93 -6.31 -11.88 -0.34
N TRP A 94 -6.92 -12.90 -0.94
CA TRP A 94 -8.20 -13.48 -0.52
C TRP A 94 -7.97 -14.50 0.58
#